data_AF-A0A2M7HBL9-F1
#
_entry.id   AF-A0A2M7HBL9-F1
#
_cell.length_a   1.000
_cell.length_b   1.000
_cell.length_c   1.000
_cell.angle_alpha   90.00
_cell.angle_beta   90.00
_cell.angle_gamma   90.00
#
_symmetry.space_group_name_H-M   'P 1'
#
loop_
_entity.id
_entity.type
_entity.pdbx_description
1 polymer ?
#
loop_
_entity_poly.entity_id
_entity_poly.type
_entity_poly.pdbx_seq_one_letter_code
_entity_poly.pdbx_strand_id
1 'polypeptide(L)'
;MKLAFSVLVTLLFVGICLYWIGVEHFYLTLLTLQLSQVGAIFILFFISIFLRGWRIELTLGGELSMPHLEYFIVASLHNIANQLMPIRSGELAYPYLLHRYFGYKLAKGAASLLYIRFFELFVLFILFLAALFGIAGVKTGYGINQVFAGVAVLALVAVITWLNLSKILKCVSTWLARTIHNRSGYLIGLLEVLSKLLESLSDELNLKKTLALHFVTGILTLLNWVCLFMIFYVVLHAVGISVSVYETIIGSTIASLAQLIPVSTMGSFGSLEAGWTAGFMMVGVDMKSALNSGLVMHFMVVSCSIILASLGWLGLQLMQGRRD
;
A
#
# COMPACT_ATOMS: atom_id res chain seq x y z
N MET A 1 18.65 14.39 -16.48
CA MET A 1 19.44 13.14 -16.63
C MET A 1 18.84 11.96 -15.84
N LYS A 2 18.54 12.09 -14.54
CA LYS A 2 17.98 11.00 -13.72
C LYS A 2 16.61 10.47 -14.19
N LEU A 3 15.69 11.36 -14.60
CA LEU A 3 14.35 10.95 -15.09
C LEU A 3 14.43 10.18 -16.41
N ALA A 4 15.15 10.71 -17.41
CA ALA A 4 15.32 10.05 -18.71
C ALA A 4 15.96 8.67 -18.59
N PHE A 5 16.96 8.53 -17.70
CA PHE A 5 17.57 7.23 -17.40
C PHE A 5 16.54 6.27 -16.78
N SER A 6 15.76 6.71 -15.79
CA SER A 6 14.73 5.88 -15.17
C SER A 6 13.66 5.43 -16.18
N VAL A 7 13.24 6.32 -17.08
CA VAL A 7 12.29 6.00 -18.16
C VAL A 7 12.88 4.94 -19.08
N LEU A 8 14.13 5.10 -19.52
CA LEU A 8 14.80 4.16 -20.41
C LEU A 8 14.94 2.77 -19.77
N VAL A 9 15.32 2.69 -18.50
CA VAL A 9 15.41 1.42 -17.77
C VAL A 9 14.03 0.76 -17.65
N THR A 10 12.98 1.53 -17.35
CA THR A 10 11.60 1.01 -17.29
C THR A 10 11.14 0.48 -18.65
N LEU A 11 11.36 1.22 -19.74
CA LEU A 11 11.02 0.77 -21.09
C LEU A 11 11.78 -0.49 -21.49
N LEU A 12 13.07 -0.57 -21.15
CA LEU A 12 13.89 -1.75 -21.40
C LEU A 12 13.40 -2.96 -20.59
N PHE A 13 13.07 -2.78 -19.31
CA PHE A 13 12.49 -3.83 -18.48
C PHE A 13 11.17 -4.34 -19.05
N VAL A 14 10.23 -3.43 -19.33
CA VAL A 14 8.93 -3.79 -19.92
C VAL A 14 9.12 -4.48 -21.28
N GLY A 15 10.04 -3.98 -22.11
CA GLY A 15 10.39 -4.60 -23.38
C GLY A 15 10.91 -6.04 -23.24
N ILE A 16 11.79 -6.30 -22.25
CA ILE A 16 12.30 -7.65 -21.96
C ILE A 16 11.16 -8.56 -21.48
N CYS A 17 10.31 -8.08 -20.57
CA CYS A 17 9.17 -8.88 -20.09
C CYS A 17 8.20 -9.21 -21.22
N LEU A 18 7.86 -8.23 -22.06
CA LEU A 18 6.98 -8.43 -23.21
C LEU A 18 7.59 -9.33 -24.29
N TYR A 19 8.90 -9.24 -24.52
CA TYR A 19 9.61 -10.15 -25.40
C TYR A 19 9.52 -11.60 -24.89
N TRP A 20 9.65 -11.80 -23.58
CA TRP A 20 9.64 -13.14 -22.99
C TRP A 20 8.24 -13.74 -22.84
N ILE A 21 7.24 -12.92 -22.53
CA ILE A 21 5.83 -13.33 -22.50
C ILE A 21 5.32 -13.59 -23.92
N GLY A 22 5.74 -12.75 -24.86
CA GLY A 22 5.14 -12.59 -26.19
C GLY A 22 4.16 -11.43 -26.16
N VAL A 23 4.44 -10.38 -26.93
CA VAL A 23 3.61 -9.16 -27.03
C VAL A 23 2.17 -9.51 -27.39
N GLU A 24 1.98 -10.43 -28.33
CA GLU A 24 0.67 -10.92 -28.76
C GLU A 24 -0.08 -11.58 -27.60
N HIS A 25 0.60 -12.42 -26.80
CA HIS A 25 -0.04 -13.08 -25.67
C HIS A 25 -0.51 -12.10 -24.60
N PHE A 26 0.29 -11.08 -24.27
CA PHE A 26 -0.11 -10.02 -23.34
C PHE A 26 -1.30 -9.21 -23.88
N TYR A 27 -1.24 -8.81 -25.16
CA TYR A 27 -2.32 -8.05 -25.80
C TYR A 27 -3.62 -8.85 -25.86
N LEU A 28 -3.56 -10.12 -26.26
CA LEU A 28 -4.71 -11.02 -26.27
C LEU A 28 -5.27 -11.21 -24.86
N THR A 29 -4.42 -11.36 -23.84
CA THR A 29 -4.85 -11.46 -22.44
C THR A 29 -5.69 -10.25 -22.04
N LEU A 30 -5.25 -9.02 -22.39
CA LEU A 30 -6.01 -7.80 -22.13
C LEU A 30 -7.35 -7.76 -22.87
N LEU A 31 -7.38 -8.21 -24.13
CA LEU A 31 -8.61 -8.28 -24.92
C LEU A 31 -9.62 -9.32 -24.42
N THR A 32 -9.13 -10.38 -23.78
CA THR A 32 -9.99 -11.43 -23.22
C THR A 32 -10.63 -11.06 -21.88
N LEU A 33 -10.22 -9.94 -21.26
CA LEU A 33 -10.80 -9.48 -20.00
C LEU A 33 -12.27 -9.13 -20.19
N GLN A 34 -13.14 -9.76 -19.39
CA GLN A 34 -14.57 -9.48 -19.43
C GLN A 34 -14.84 -8.09 -18.85
N LEU A 35 -15.82 -7.38 -19.43
CA LEU A 35 -16.22 -6.06 -18.94
C LEU A 35 -16.66 -6.08 -17.46
N SER A 36 -17.26 -7.19 -17.01
CA SER A 36 -17.62 -7.42 -15.60
C SER A 36 -16.40 -7.42 -14.68
N GLN A 37 -15.29 -8.05 -15.10
CA GLN A 37 -14.05 -8.12 -14.33
C GLN A 37 -13.36 -6.76 -14.28
N VAL A 38 -13.30 -6.06 -15.41
CA VAL A 38 -12.77 -4.69 -15.49
C VAL A 38 -13.58 -3.74 -14.60
N GLY A 39 -14.91 -3.82 -14.67
CA GLY A 39 -15.81 -3.04 -13.82
C GLY A 39 -15.63 -3.35 -12.34
N ALA A 40 -15.50 -4.63 -11.96
CA ALA A 40 -15.24 -5.03 -10.58
C ALA A 40 -13.90 -4.47 -10.07
N ILE A 41 -12.83 -4.57 -10.86
CA ILE A 41 -11.52 -4.01 -10.50
C ILE A 41 -11.62 -2.49 -10.29
N PHE A 42 -12.30 -1.78 -11.20
CA PHE A 42 -12.47 -0.33 -11.09
C PHE A 42 -13.26 0.06 -9.83
N ILE A 43 -14.37 -0.61 -9.54
CA ILE A 43 -15.21 -0.36 -8.35
C ILE A 43 -14.41 -0.63 -7.07
N LEU A 44 -13.73 -1.78 -6.99
CA LEU A 44 -12.90 -2.12 -5.84
C LEU A 44 -11.76 -1.12 -5.64
N PHE A 45 -11.16 -0.65 -6.74
CA PHE A 45 -10.10 0.34 -6.69
C PHE A 45 -10.63 1.72 -6.25
N PHE A 46 -11.81 2.12 -6.73
CA PHE A 46 -12.50 3.32 -6.26
C PHE A 46 -12.77 3.26 -4.75
N ILE A 47 -13.32 2.15 -4.26
CA ILE A 47 -13.55 1.93 -2.83
C ILE A 47 -12.24 2.00 -2.05
N SER A 48 -11.16 1.38 -2.56
CA SER A 48 -9.84 1.47 -1.94
C SER A 48 -9.35 2.92 -1.80
N ILE A 49 -9.45 3.74 -2.85
CA ILE A 49 -9.03 5.14 -2.80
C ILE A 49 -9.95 5.96 -1.87
N PHE A 50 -11.24 5.66 -1.83
CA PHE A 50 -12.18 6.27 -0.88
C PHE A 50 -11.81 5.98 0.58
N LEU A 51 -11.56 4.70 0.90
CA LEU A 51 -11.12 4.29 2.24
C LEU A 51 -9.78 4.94 2.62
N ARG A 52 -8.85 5.11 1.66
CA ARG A 52 -7.59 5.82 1.88
C ARG A 52 -7.80 7.30 2.19
N GLY A 53 -8.66 7.98 1.44
CA GLY A 53 -9.03 9.38 1.70
C GLY A 53 -9.64 9.56 3.09
N TRP A 54 -10.57 8.68 3.46
CA TRP A 54 -11.18 8.67 4.79
C TRP A 54 -10.17 8.45 5.91
N ARG A 55 -9.26 7.50 5.73
CA ARG A 55 -8.19 7.25 6.69
C ARG A 55 -7.26 8.44 6.87
N ILE A 56 -6.94 9.16 5.80
CA ILE A 56 -6.09 10.36 5.85
C ILE A 56 -6.77 11.44 6.70
N GLU A 57 -8.05 11.72 6.43
CA GLU A 57 -8.81 12.72 7.20
C GLU A 57 -8.91 12.34 8.67
N LEU A 58 -9.30 11.09 8.96
CA LEU A 58 -9.42 10.58 10.32
C LEU A 58 -8.09 10.73 11.08
N THR A 59 -6.98 10.45 10.40
CA THR A 59 -5.64 10.58 10.97
C THR A 59 -5.29 12.04 11.21
N LEU A 60 -5.66 12.98 10.35
CA LEU A 60 -5.21 14.38 10.47
C LEU A 60 -6.13 15.26 11.33
N GLY A 61 -7.44 15.06 11.21
CA GLY A 61 -8.50 15.80 11.89
C GLY A 61 -8.83 15.24 13.27
N GLY A 62 -8.67 13.93 13.48
CA GLY A 62 -8.96 13.29 14.78
C GLY A 62 -10.45 13.24 15.14
N GLU A 63 -11.33 13.51 14.18
CA GLU A 63 -12.79 13.46 14.33
C GLU A 63 -13.37 12.33 13.45
N LEU A 64 -14.42 11.69 13.97
CA LEU A 64 -15.16 10.65 13.25
C LEU A 64 -16.22 11.30 12.35
N SER A 65 -15.78 11.83 11.21
CA SER A 65 -16.62 12.39 10.15
C SER A 65 -16.56 11.55 8.87
N MET A 66 -17.54 11.72 7.98
CA MET A 66 -17.42 11.25 6.60
C MET A 66 -16.33 12.03 5.87
N PRO A 67 -15.58 11.39 4.94
CA PRO A 67 -14.49 12.05 4.27
C PRO A 67 -14.97 13.21 3.41
N HIS A 68 -14.31 14.35 3.53
CA HIS A 68 -14.42 15.44 2.59
C HIS A 68 -13.76 15.04 1.26
N LEU A 69 -14.31 15.57 0.16
CA LEU A 69 -13.87 15.24 -1.20
C LEU A 69 -12.40 15.60 -1.42
N GLU A 70 -11.90 16.65 -0.77
CA GLU A 70 -10.51 17.10 -0.83
C GLU A 70 -9.52 16.01 -0.41
N TYR A 71 -9.86 15.22 0.62
CA TYR A 71 -8.99 14.12 1.08
C TYR A 71 -9.01 12.94 0.11
N PHE A 72 -10.14 12.67 -0.55
CA PHE A 72 -10.21 11.69 -1.63
C PHE A 72 -9.35 12.11 -2.84
N ILE A 73 -9.39 13.39 -3.20
CA ILE A 73 -8.56 13.94 -4.28
C ILE A 73 -7.09 13.82 -3.91
N VAL A 74 -6.70 14.20 -2.70
CA VAL A 74 -5.31 14.04 -2.23
C VAL A 74 -4.88 12.57 -2.21
N ALA A 75 -5.74 11.65 -1.80
CA ALA A 75 -5.46 10.21 -1.86
C ALA A 75 -5.24 9.72 -3.30
N SER A 76 -6.06 10.20 -4.25
CA SER A 76 -5.96 9.86 -5.68
C SER A 76 -4.67 10.41 -6.30
N LEU A 77 -4.36 11.69 -6.03
CA LEU A 77 -3.14 12.36 -6.49
C LEU A 77 -1.88 11.73 -5.89
N HIS A 78 -1.92 11.37 -4.61
CA HIS A 78 -0.83 10.64 -3.98
C HIS A 78 -0.65 9.25 -4.60
N ASN A 79 -1.74 8.53 -4.90
CA ASN A 79 -1.65 7.21 -5.52
C ASN A 79 -1.01 7.29 -6.91
N ILE A 80 -1.45 8.21 -7.77
CA ILE A 80 -0.84 8.34 -9.10
C ILE A 80 0.62 8.81 -9.00
N ALA A 81 0.95 9.66 -8.03
CA ALA A 81 2.32 10.09 -7.76
C ALA A 81 3.21 8.89 -7.36
N ASN A 82 2.72 7.96 -6.52
CA ASN A 82 3.41 6.71 -6.20
C ASN A 82 3.62 5.81 -7.42
N GLN A 83 2.65 5.78 -8.34
CA GLN A 83 2.67 4.93 -9.52
C GLN A 83 3.45 5.50 -10.70
N LEU A 84 3.80 6.79 -10.71
CA LEU A 84 4.52 7.41 -11.84
C LEU A 84 5.91 7.90 -11.47
N MET A 85 6.15 8.29 -10.22
CA MET A 85 7.42 8.88 -9.85
C MET A 85 8.53 7.82 -9.64
N PRO A 86 9.78 8.14 -10.01
CA PRO A 86 10.91 7.21 -9.86
C PRO A 86 11.37 7.11 -8.40
N ILE A 87 12.01 5.98 -8.03
CA ILE A 87 12.68 5.76 -6.73
C ILE A 87 11.73 6.06 -5.54
N ARG A 88 10.44 5.76 -5.69
CA ARG A 88 9.39 6.02 -4.69
C ARG A 88 9.39 7.44 -4.11
N SER A 89 9.83 8.44 -4.88
CA SER A 89 9.65 9.85 -4.49
C SER A 89 8.16 10.23 -4.39
N GLY A 90 7.26 9.39 -4.90
CA GLY A 90 5.82 9.43 -4.64
C GLY A 90 5.42 9.50 -3.18
N GLU A 91 6.17 8.85 -2.28
CA GLU A 91 5.91 8.91 -0.85
C GLU A 91 6.02 10.34 -0.32
N LEU A 92 6.96 11.13 -0.88
CA LEU A 92 7.13 12.54 -0.54
C LEU A 92 6.02 13.44 -1.10
N ALA A 93 5.26 12.97 -2.09
CA ALA A 93 4.11 13.71 -2.59
C ALA A 93 3.04 13.85 -1.50
N TYR A 94 2.88 12.88 -0.60
CA TYR A 94 1.86 12.95 0.43
C TYR A 94 2.05 14.12 1.40
N PRO A 95 3.19 14.28 2.10
CA PRO A 95 3.42 15.45 2.95
C PRO A 95 3.33 16.78 2.20
N TYR A 96 3.81 16.81 0.95
CA TYR A 96 3.72 18.00 0.09
C TYR A 96 2.27 18.38 -0.25
N LEU A 97 1.45 17.40 -0.67
CA LEU A 97 0.03 17.62 -0.98
C LEU A 97 -0.73 18.10 0.25
N LEU A 98 -0.45 17.52 1.43
CA LEU A 98 -1.06 17.98 2.68
C LEU A 98 -0.70 19.41 3.03
N HIS A 99 0.56 19.79 2.82
CA HIS A 99 1.00 21.17 3.02
C HIS A 99 0.33 22.12 2.04
N ARG A 100 0.27 21.76 0.75
CA ARG A 100 -0.28 22.59 -0.32
C ARG A 100 -1.79 22.81 -0.20
N TYR A 101 -2.55 21.76 0.09
CA TYR A 101 -4.02 21.81 0.08
C TYR A 101 -4.66 22.10 1.44
N PHE A 102 -3.99 21.73 2.54
CA PHE A 102 -4.55 21.88 3.89
C PHE A 102 -3.68 22.73 4.84
N GLY A 103 -2.52 23.24 4.38
CA GLY A 103 -1.65 24.09 5.19
C GLY A 103 -0.92 23.36 6.34
N TYR A 104 -0.96 22.02 6.39
CA TYR A 104 -0.24 21.28 7.43
C TYR A 104 1.29 21.42 7.30
N LYS A 105 2.01 21.36 8.42
CA LYS A 105 3.49 21.31 8.40
C LYS A 105 3.96 20.00 7.75
N LEU A 106 5.03 20.07 6.94
CA LEU A 106 5.60 18.88 6.28
C LEU A 106 5.95 17.76 7.27
N ALA A 107 6.46 18.11 8.45
CA ALA A 107 6.76 17.14 9.51
C ALA A 107 5.52 16.36 9.98
N LYS A 108 4.38 17.04 10.14
CA LYS A 108 3.09 16.41 10.49
C LYS A 108 2.62 15.47 9.38
N GLY A 109 2.76 15.89 8.11
CA GLY A 109 2.45 15.03 6.96
C GLY A 109 3.33 13.78 6.90
N ALA A 110 4.64 13.91 7.16
CA ALA A 110 5.57 12.79 7.20
C ALA A 110 5.28 11.83 8.35
N ALA A 111 4.95 12.34 9.54
CA ALA A 111 4.52 11.54 10.67
C ALA A 111 3.21 10.78 10.35
N SER A 112 2.19 11.46 9.82
CA SER A 112 0.95 10.79 9.37
C SER A 112 1.21 9.67 8.35
N LEU A 113 2.13 9.88 7.41
CA LEU A 113 2.51 8.86 6.43
C LEU A 113 3.15 7.64 7.09
N LEU A 114 4.14 7.85 7.96
CA LEU A 114 4.82 6.77 8.67
C LEU A 114 3.84 5.96 9.54
N TYR A 115 2.90 6.65 10.19
CA TYR A 115 1.82 6.01 10.94
C TYR A 115 0.97 5.10 10.05
N ILE A 116 0.50 5.62 8.91
CA ILE A 116 -0.30 4.86 7.94
C ILE A 116 0.50 3.66 7.40
N ARG A 117 1.78 3.84 7.05
CA ARG A 117 2.63 2.78 6.52
C ARG A 117 2.88 1.66 7.53
N PHE A 118 3.14 2.02 8.79
CA PHE A 118 3.26 1.04 9.85
C PHE A 118 1.98 0.19 9.98
N PHE A 119 0.81 0.83 9.94
CA PHE A 119 -0.48 0.16 10.01
C PHE A 119 -0.72 -0.78 8.83
N GLU A 120 -0.37 -0.33 7.62
CA GLU A 120 -0.50 -1.15 6.41
C GLU A 120 0.34 -2.41 6.49
N LEU A 121 1.61 -2.30 6.92
CA LEU A 121 2.49 -3.46 7.10
C LEU A 121 2.01 -4.40 8.19
N PHE A 122 1.48 -3.84 9.27
CA PHE A 122 0.97 -4.62 10.38
C PHE A 122 -0.27 -5.43 10.01
N VAL A 123 -1.25 -4.79 9.37
CA VAL A 123 -2.45 -5.47 8.87
C VAL A 123 -2.09 -6.49 7.79
N LEU A 124 -1.17 -6.15 6.88
CA LEU A 124 -0.65 -7.08 5.88
C LEU A 124 -0.05 -8.33 6.53
N PHE A 125 0.77 -8.16 7.56
CA PHE A 125 1.39 -9.26 8.28
C PHE A 125 0.35 -10.19 8.94
N ILE A 126 -0.68 -9.62 9.57
CA ILE A 126 -1.77 -10.40 10.17
C ILE A 126 -2.54 -11.17 9.11
N LEU A 127 -2.89 -10.53 7.99
CA LEU A 127 -3.59 -11.17 6.88
C LEU A 127 -2.76 -12.28 6.24
N PHE A 128 -1.45 -12.07 6.09
CA PHE A 128 -0.50 -13.06 5.61
C PHE A 128 -0.44 -14.28 6.53
N LEU A 129 -0.30 -14.08 7.84
CA LEU A 129 -0.32 -15.18 8.81
C LEU A 129 -1.67 -15.90 8.82
N ALA A 130 -2.79 -15.17 8.77
CA ALA A 130 -4.11 -15.76 8.67
C ALA A 130 -4.26 -16.63 7.41
N ALA A 131 -3.73 -16.18 6.27
CA ALA A 131 -3.71 -16.96 5.04
C ALA A 131 -2.83 -18.22 5.15
N LEU A 132 -1.67 -18.13 5.81
CA LEU A 132 -0.82 -19.30 6.09
C LEU A 132 -1.54 -20.34 6.95
N PHE A 133 -2.22 -19.91 8.01
CA PHE A 133 -3.05 -20.80 8.83
C PHE A 133 -4.21 -21.39 8.04
N GLY A 134 -4.81 -20.62 7.13
CA GLY A 134 -5.84 -21.09 6.21
C GLY A 134 -5.36 -22.22 5.30
N ILE A 135 -4.21 -22.04 4.64
CA ILE A 135 -3.61 -23.10 3.80
C ILE A 135 -3.23 -24.32 4.64
N ALA A 136 -2.61 -24.11 5.80
CA ALA A 136 -2.24 -25.20 6.69
C ALA A 136 -3.48 -26.01 7.08
N GLY A 137 -4.57 -25.35 7.48
CA GLY A 137 -5.82 -26.01 7.83
C GLY A 137 -6.42 -26.84 6.70
N VAL A 138 -6.40 -26.33 5.46
CA VAL A 138 -6.86 -27.06 4.28
C VAL A 138 -6.00 -28.30 3.99
N LYS A 139 -4.67 -28.20 4.13
CA LYS A 139 -3.73 -29.30 3.80
C LYS A 139 -3.63 -30.38 4.88
N THR A 140 -3.68 -30.00 6.15
CA THR A 140 -3.48 -30.93 7.28
C THR A 140 -4.79 -31.40 7.92
N GLY A 141 -5.93 -30.87 7.49
CA GLY A 141 -7.25 -31.27 8.01
C GLY A 141 -7.55 -30.74 9.41
N TYR A 142 -6.92 -29.65 9.84
CA TYR A 142 -7.28 -29.00 11.10
C TYR A 142 -8.75 -28.56 11.07
N GLY A 143 -9.45 -28.74 12.19
CA GLY A 143 -10.81 -28.23 12.33
C GLY A 143 -10.83 -26.71 12.22
N ILE A 144 -11.87 -26.15 11.61
CA ILE A 144 -11.99 -24.70 11.39
C ILE A 144 -11.78 -23.88 12.67
N ASN A 145 -12.13 -24.45 13.82
CA ASN A 145 -11.94 -23.90 15.16
C ASN A 145 -10.46 -23.61 15.50
N GLN A 146 -9.51 -24.42 15.03
CA GLN A 146 -8.08 -24.22 15.28
C GLN A 146 -7.50 -23.09 14.41
N VAL A 147 -7.99 -22.97 13.17
CA VAL A 147 -7.65 -21.81 12.30
C VAL A 147 -8.19 -20.53 12.92
N PHE A 148 -9.44 -20.53 13.39
CA PHE A 148 -10.02 -19.39 14.11
C PHE A 148 -9.27 -19.05 15.40
N ALA A 149 -8.84 -20.04 16.18
CA ALA A 149 -8.04 -19.82 17.38
C ALA A 149 -6.69 -19.17 17.04
N GLY A 150 -6.01 -19.64 15.99
CA GLY A 150 -4.76 -19.04 15.51
C GLY A 150 -4.95 -17.58 15.10
N VAL A 151 -5.97 -17.30 14.26
CA VAL A 151 -6.32 -15.93 13.84
C VAL A 151 -6.69 -15.05 15.04
N ALA A 152 -7.43 -15.57 16.02
CA ALA A 152 -7.81 -14.84 17.22
C ALA A 152 -6.59 -14.47 18.08
N VAL A 153 -5.63 -15.38 18.25
CA VAL A 153 -4.37 -15.09 18.94
C VAL A 153 -3.56 -14.02 18.20
N LEU A 154 -3.48 -14.10 16.87
CA LEU A 154 -2.81 -13.09 16.07
C LEU A 154 -3.49 -11.72 16.17
N ALA A 155 -4.82 -11.68 16.14
CA ALA A 155 -5.60 -10.47 16.35
C ALA A 155 -5.38 -9.90 17.77
N LEU A 156 -5.27 -10.75 18.79
CA LEU A 156 -4.97 -10.32 20.16
C LEU A 156 -3.56 -9.73 20.27
N VAL A 157 -2.54 -10.41 19.75
CA VAL A 157 -1.16 -9.89 19.69
C VAL A 157 -1.13 -8.58 18.93
N ALA A 158 -1.93 -8.48 17.87
CA ALA A 158 -2.04 -7.27 17.08
C ALA A 158 -2.59 -6.10 17.91
N VAL A 159 -3.71 -6.30 18.60
CA VAL A 159 -4.33 -5.31 19.48
C VAL A 159 -3.40 -4.93 20.64
N ILE A 160 -2.68 -5.88 21.24
CA ILE A 160 -1.76 -5.59 22.36
C ILE A 160 -0.56 -4.76 21.90
N THR A 161 0.09 -5.16 20.80
CA THR A 161 1.22 -4.42 20.21
C THR A 161 0.80 -3.00 19.86
N TRP A 162 -0.41 -2.87 19.34
CA TRP A 162 -1.00 -1.61 18.97
C TRP A 162 -1.29 -0.66 20.13
N LEU A 163 -1.95 -1.14 21.20
CA LEU A 163 -2.26 -0.33 22.39
C LEU A 163 -0.99 0.21 23.06
N ASN A 164 0.14 -0.46 22.84
CA ASN A 164 1.44 -0.07 23.36
C ASN A 164 2.34 0.61 22.32
N LEU A 165 1.86 0.87 21.09
CA LEU A 165 2.68 1.42 20.00
C LEU A 165 3.31 2.76 20.36
N SER A 166 2.56 3.68 21.00
CA SER A 166 3.11 4.97 21.44
C SER A 166 4.24 4.79 22.47
N LYS A 167 4.12 3.82 23.38
CA LYS A 167 5.17 3.50 24.35
C LYS A 167 6.39 2.87 23.68
N ILE A 168 6.17 1.97 22.74
CA ILE A 168 7.24 1.32 21.95
C ILE A 168 8.00 2.39 21.17
N LEU A 169 7.32 3.29 20.47
CA LEU A 169 7.95 4.39 19.71
C LEU A 169 8.74 5.34 20.61
N LYS A 170 8.20 5.72 21.78
CA LYS A 170 8.95 6.50 22.79
C LYS A 170 10.18 5.77 23.31
N CYS A 171 10.05 4.47 23.58
CA CYS A 171 11.17 3.65 24.03
C CYS A 171 12.29 3.59 22.97
N VAL A 172 11.93 3.33 21.71
CA VAL A 172 12.87 3.30 20.58
C VAL A 172 13.50 4.67 20.36
N SER A 173 12.72 5.75 20.37
CA SER A 173 13.25 7.12 20.26
C SER A 173 14.26 7.44 21.37
N THR A 174 13.92 7.11 22.62
CA THR A 174 14.81 7.34 23.78
C THR A 174 16.07 6.48 23.68
N TRP A 175 15.95 5.23 23.24
CA TRP A 175 17.09 4.33 23.02
C TRP A 175 18.02 4.85 21.91
N LEU A 176 17.46 5.33 20.80
CA LEU A 176 18.21 5.97 19.72
C LEU A 176 18.92 7.23 20.22
N ALA A 177 18.21 8.13 20.90
CA ALA A 177 18.78 9.36 21.46
C ALA A 177 19.94 9.08 22.43
N ARG A 178 19.83 8.03 23.27
CA ARG A 178 20.91 7.59 24.16
C ARG A 178 22.10 7.00 23.41
N THR A 179 21.87 6.26 22.33
CA THR A 179 22.92 5.65 21.50
C THR A 179 23.69 6.71 20.70
N ILE A 180 23.01 7.80 20.33
CA ILE A 180 23.58 8.97 19.64
C ILE A 180 24.44 9.82 20.59
N HIS A 181 24.13 9.84 21.88
CA HIS A 181 24.83 10.64 22.87
C HIS A 181 26.34 10.33 22.82
N ASN A 182 27.16 11.35 22.54
CA ASN A 182 28.62 11.33 22.47
C ASN A 182 29.30 10.76 21.21
N ARG A 183 28.58 10.58 20.09
CA ARG A 183 29.17 10.19 18.80
C ARG A 183 28.94 11.30 17.77
N SER A 184 29.89 11.57 16.87
CA SER A 184 29.73 12.51 15.74
C SER A 184 29.97 11.82 14.39
N GLY A 185 29.14 12.12 13.39
CA GLY A 185 29.21 11.50 12.06
C GLY A 185 27.91 11.63 11.25
N TYR A 186 28.00 11.43 9.93
CA TYR A 186 26.86 11.57 9.01
C TYR A 186 25.67 10.64 9.36
N LEU A 187 25.97 9.39 9.73
CA LEU A 187 24.95 8.41 10.16
C LEU A 187 24.22 8.85 11.43
N ILE A 188 24.85 9.67 12.27
CA ILE A 188 24.30 10.10 13.57
C ILE A 188 23.30 11.23 13.37
N GLY A 189 23.56 12.14 12.43
CA GLY A 189 22.58 13.13 12.01
C GLY A 189 21.30 12.48 11.44
N LEU A 190 21.44 11.38 10.68
CA LEU A 190 20.28 10.60 10.21
C LEU A 190 19.49 9.99 11.38
N LEU A 191 20.17 9.39 12.35
CA LEU A 191 19.53 8.80 13.53
C LEU A 191 18.83 9.85 14.40
N GLU A 192 19.35 11.08 14.47
CA GLU A 192 18.72 12.19 15.20
C GLU A 192 17.43 12.68 14.53
N VAL A 193 17.43 12.74 13.20
CA VAL A 193 16.21 13.01 12.43
C VAL A 193 15.18 11.92 12.68
N LEU A 194 15.60 10.64 12.66
CA LEU A 194 14.72 9.51 12.95
C LEU A 194 14.16 9.54 14.37
N SER A 195 14.96 9.85 15.39
CA SER A 195 14.47 9.94 16.78
C SER A 195 13.43 11.05 16.94
N LYS A 196 13.66 12.22 16.34
CA LYS A 196 12.69 13.34 16.34
C LYS A 196 11.40 12.97 15.61
N LEU A 197 11.48 12.26 14.49
CA LEU A 197 10.30 11.76 13.78
C LEU A 197 9.51 10.75 14.62
N LEU A 198 10.19 9.80 15.28
CA LEU A 198 9.57 8.80 16.15
C LEU A 198 8.92 9.44 17.40
N GLU A 199 9.53 10.49 17.94
CA GLU A 199 8.96 11.26 19.05
C GLU A 199 7.71 12.02 18.62
N SER A 200 7.77 12.76 17.49
CA SER A 200 6.62 13.44 16.91
C SER A 200 5.48 12.47 16.60
N LEU A 201 5.80 11.29 16.06
CA LEU A 201 4.84 10.21 15.83
C LEU A 201 4.19 9.74 17.12
N SER A 202 5.00 9.47 18.15
CA SER A 202 4.48 9.04 19.44
C SER A 202 3.58 10.10 20.08
N ASP A 203 3.88 11.38 19.93
CA ASP A 203 3.08 12.45 20.51
C ASP A 203 1.78 12.63 19.73
N GLU A 204 1.79 12.55 18.40
CA GLU A 204 0.57 12.51 17.59
C GLU A 204 -0.35 11.34 17.96
N LEU A 205 0.24 10.15 18.18
CA LEU A 205 -0.48 8.96 18.64
C LEU A 205 -1.10 9.15 20.03
N ASN A 206 -0.39 9.85 20.93
CA ASN A 206 -0.87 10.13 22.27
C ASN A 206 -1.93 11.24 22.31
N LEU A 207 -1.91 12.18 21.36
CA LEU A 207 -2.92 13.24 21.24
C LEU A 207 -4.25 12.70 20.71
N LYS A 208 -4.23 11.71 19.80
CA LYS A 208 -5.42 11.08 19.18
C LYS A 208 -5.98 9.91 20.01
N LYS A 209 -5.89 10.01 21.34
CA LYS A 209 -6.05 8.90 22.32
C LYS A 209 -7.42 8.24 22.41
N THR A 210 -8.37 8.57 21.53
CA THR A 210 -9.63 7.83 21.49
C THR A 210 -9.37 6.47 20.87
N LEU A 211 -9.52 5.40 21.67
CA LEU A 211 -9.44 4.01 21.22
C LEU A 211 -10.26 3.78 19.94
N ALA A 212 -11.41 4.45 19.82
CA ALA A 212 -12.27 4.42 18.64
C ALA A 212 -11.58 4.91 17.36
N LEU A 213 -10.83 6.02 17.38
CA LEU A 213 -10.15 6.55 16.19
C LEU A 213 -9.13 5.55 15.65
N HIS A 214 -8.35 4.98 16.56
CA HIS A 214 -7.37 3.96 16.23
C HIS A 214 -8.03 2.69 15.69
N PHE A 215 -9.08 2.22 16.35
CA PHE A 215 -9.83 1.05 15.92
C PHE A 215 -10.43 1.24 14.52
N VAL A 216 -11.06 2.38 14.26
CA VAL A 216 -11.62 2.72 12.95
C VAL A 216 -10.51 2.84 11.90
N THR A 217 -9.36 3.45 12.21
CA THR A 217 -8.19 3.50 11.31
C THR A 217 -7.70 2.09 10.95
N GLY A 218 -7.69 1.17 11.91
CA GLY A 218 -7.37 -0.24 11.70
C GLY A 218 -8.38 -0.93 10.78
N ILE A 219 -9.69 -0.73 11.00
CA ILE A 219 -10.76 -1.26 10.15
C ILE A 219 -10.63 -0.72 8.72
N LEU A 220 -10.46 0.59 8.54
CA LEU A 220 -10.30 1.19 7.21
C LEU A 220 -9.08 0.61 6.48
N THR A 221 -7.98 0.37 7.20
CA THR A 221 -6.77 -0.25 6.64
C THR A 221 -7.02 -1.71 6.26
N LEU A 222 -7.73 -2.47 7.09
CA LEU A 222 -8.15 -3.85 6.81
C LEU A 222 -9.04 -3.91 5.56
N LEU A 223 -10.09 -3.09 5.51
CA LEU A 223 -11.00 -3.02 4.36
C LEU A 223 -10.26 -2.62 3.08
N ASN A 224 -9.31 -1.70 3.17
CA ASN A 224 -8.47 -1.32 2.04
C ASN A 224 -7.63 -2.49 1.53
N TRP A 225 -7.00 -3.26 2.43
CA TRP A 225 -6.27 -4.47 2.04
C TRP A 225 -7.17 -5.55 1.46
N VAL A 226 -8.36 -5.75 2.01
CA VAL A 226 -9.36 -6.68 1.47
C VAL A 226 -9.74 -6.27 0.04
N CYS A 227 -9.96 -4.99 -0.23
CA CYS A 227 -10.19 -4.49 -1.60
C CYS A 227 -9.01 -4.80 -2.53
N LEU A 228 -7.77 -4.58 -2.09
CA LEU A 228 -6.58 -4.88 -2.88
C LEU A 228 -6.43 -6.37 -3.18
N PHE A 229 -6.61 -7.24 -2.19
CA PHE A 229 -6.57 -8.69 -2.41
C PHE A 229 -7.70 -9.17 -3.30
N MET A 230 -8.90 -8.57 -3.23
CA MET A 230 -9.98 -8.87 -4.17
C MET A 230 -9.63 -8.45 -5.59
N ILE A 231 -9.01 -7.28 -5.79
CA ILE A 231 -8.51 -6.86 -7.11
C ILE A 231 -7.50 -7.90 -7.63
N PHE A 232 -6.53 -8.29 -6.81
CA PHE A 232 -5.53 -9.28 -7.17
C PHE A 232 -6.16 -10.63 -7.54
N TYR A 233 -7.12 -11.09 -6.75
CA TYR A 233 -7.86 -12.33 -7.00
C TYR A 233 -8.62 -12.26 -8.33
N VAL A 234 -9.36 -11.16 -8.57
CA VAL A 234 -10.11 -10.97 -9.82
C VAL A 234 -9.17 -10.94 -11.02
N VAL A 235 -8.02 -10.25 -10.93
CA VAL A 235 -7.04 -10.23 -12.04
C VAL A 235 -6.48 -11.61 -12.32
N LEU A 236 -6.07 -12.36 -11.29
CA LEU A 236 -5.50 -13.71 -11.45
C LEU A 236 -6.50 -14.66 -12.12
N HIS A 237 -7.75 -14.66 -11.67
CA HIS A 237 -8.81 -15.46 -12.29
C HIS A 237 -9.15 -14.97 -13.70
N ALA A 238 -9.10 -13.66 -13.95
CA ALA A 238 -9.36 -13.10 -15.28
C ALA A 238 -8.32 -13.50 -16.32
N VAL A 239 -7.07 -13.73 -15.90
CA VAL A 239 -6.00 -14.24 -16.77
C VAL A 239 -5.90 -15.77 -16.77
N GLY A 240 -6.85 -16.47 -16.15
CA GLY A 240 -6.94 -17.94 -16.16
C GLY A 240 -6.10 -18.66 -15.10
N ILE A 241 -5.57 -17.95 -14.10
CA ILE A 241 -4.79 -18.54 -13.00
C ILE A 241 -5.73 -18.93 -11.86
N SER A 242 -5.93 -20.23 -11.67
CA SER A 242 -6.75 -20.78 -10.59
C SER A 242 -5.98 -20.85 -9.27
N VAL A 243 -6.08 -19.80 -8.47
CA VAL A 243 -5.55 -19.75 -7.10
C VAL A 243 -6.68 -19.50 -6.10
N SER A 244 -6.51 -20.03 -4.89
CA SER A 244 -7.37 -19.73 -3.75
C SER A 244 -7.14 -18.30 -3.24
N VAL A 245 -8.06 -17.83 -2.40
CA VAL A 245 -7.91 -16.55 -1.70
C VAL A 245 -6.65 -16.53 -0.83
N TYR A 246 -6.32 -17.64 -0.17
CA TYR A 246 -5.14 -17.72 0.68
C TYR A 246 -3.84 -17.63 -0.13
N GLU A 247 -3.76 -18.35 -1.26
CA GLU A 247 -2.61 -18.29 -2.17
C GLU A 247 -2.46 -16.90 -2.79
N THR A 248 -3.59 -16.22 -3.08
CA THR A 248 -3.58 -14.83 -3.54
C THR A 248 -2.95 -13.91 -2.50
N ILE A 249 -3.37 -14.01 -1.23
CA ILE A 249 -2.81 -13.20 -0.14
C ILE A 249 -1.31 -13.48 0.02
N ILE A 250 -0.91 -14.76 0.08
CA ILE A 250 0.49 -15.16 0.27
C ILE A 250 1.36 -14.70 -0.90
N GLY A 251 0.95 -14.99 -2.14
CA GLY A 251 1.70 -14.64 -3.34
C GLY A 251 1.85 -13.13 -3.52
N SER A 252 0.77 -12.36 -3.35
CA SER A 252 0.82 -10.90 -3.50
C SER A 252 1.45 -10.15 -2.32
N THR A 253 1.58 -10.78 -1.14
CA THR A 253 2.31 -10.20 0.00
C THR A 253 3.79 -9.98 -0.36
N ILE A 254 4.42 -10.91 -1.07
CA ILE A 254 5.82 -10.75 -1.53
C ILE A 254 5.95 -9.56 -2.48
N ALA A 255 4.98 -9.33 -3.36
CA ALA A 255 4.94 -8.14 -4.23
C ALA A 255 4.84 -6.84 -3.42
N SER A 256 4.07 -6.85 -2.34
CA SER A 256 3.89 -5.71 -1.45
C SER A 256 5.14 -5.43 -0.60
N LEU A 257 5.88 -6.46 -0.20
CA LEU A 257 7.17 -6.32 0.48
C LEU A 257 8.30 -5.89 -0.47
N ALA A 258 8.30 -6.39 -1.71
CA ALA A 258 9.24 -5.94 -2.75
C ALA A 258 9.07 -4.44 -3.02
N GLN A 259 7.84 -3.93 -2.88
CA GLN A 259 7.51 -2.51 -2.88
C GLN A 259 8.01 -1.73 -1.65
N LEU A 260 8.83 -2.31 -0.77
CA LEU A 260 9.56 -1.59 0.28
C LEU A 260 11.05 -1.38 -0.07
N ILE A 261 11.59 -2.10 -1.04
CA ILE A 261 13.02 -2.01 -1.41
C ILE A 261 13.25 -0.81 -2.35
N PRO A 262 14.14 0.17 -2.02
CA PRO A 262 14.32 1.41 -2.78
C PRO A 262 15.17 1.22 -4.06
N VAL A 263 14.88 0.18 -4.84
CA VAL A 263 15.54 -0.15 -6.13
C VAL A 263 14.57 -0.08 -7.31
N SER A 264 13.38 0.46 -7.10
CA SER A 264 12.33 0.50 -8.10
C SER A 264 12.58 1.57 -9.17
N THR A 265 12.37 1.20 -10.43
CA THR A 265 12.46 2.13 -11.58
C THR A 265 11.23 3.04 -11.63
N MET A 266 10.98 3.72 -12.76
CA MET A 266 9.82 4.60 -12.88
C MET A 266 8.54 3.79 -12.70
N GLY A 267 7.65 4.27 -11.84
CA GLY A 267 6.35 3.65 -11.59
C GLY A 267 6.39 2.25 -10.97
N SER A 268 7.43 1.95 -10.18
CA SER A 268 7.57 0.66 -9.49
C SER A 268 7.77 -0.58 -10.38
N PHE A 269 7.85 -0.38 -11.71
CA PHE A 269 8.19 -1.43 -12.67
C PHE A 269 9.54 -2.07 -12.32
N GLY A 270 9.60 -3.39 -12.46
CA GLY A 270 10.73 -4.22 -12.05
C GLY A 270 10.47 -4.87 -10.70
N SER A 271 10.46 -4.05 -9.64
CA SER A 271 10.35 -4.56 -8.27
C SER A 271 8.99 -5.20 -7.97
N LEU A 272 7.91 -4.60 -8.47
CA LEU A 272 6.57 -5.10 -8.24
C LEU A 272 6.36 -6.42 -8.98
N GLU A 273 6.72 -6.48 -10.26
CA GLU A 273 6.57 -7.68 -11.09
C GLU A 273 7.48 -8.80 -10.62
N ALA A 274 8.71 -8.50 -10.20
CA ALA A 274 9.62 -9.50 -9.64
C ALA A 274 9.06 -10.08 -8.33
N GLY A 275 8.58 -9.24 -7.41
CA GLY A 275 7.97 -9.69 -6.17
C GLY A 275 6.67 -10.48 -6.39
N TRP A 276 5.85 -10.05 -7.34
CA TRP A 276 4.63 -10.75 -7.75
C TRP A 276 4.95 -12.12 -8.33
N THR A 277 5.86 -12.17 -9.30
CA THR A 277 6.29 -13.42 -9.95
C THR A 277 6.87 -14.39 -8.91
N ALA A 278 7.78 -13.92 -8.06
CA ALA A 278 8.40 -14.75 -7.02
C ALA A 278 7.36 -15.28 -6.02
N GLY A 279 6.45 -14.43 -5.55
CA GLY A 279 5.41 -14.84 -4.60
C GLY A 279 4.44 -15.87 -5.20
N PHE A 280 4.01 -15.68 -6.45
CA PHE A 280 3.10 -16.62 -7.10
C PHE A 280 3.77 -17.94 -7.50
N MET A 281 5.08 -17.93 -7.80
CA MET A 281 5.85 -19.16 -7.97
C MET A 281 5.91 -19.99 -6.68
N MET A 282 5.98 -19.36 -5.50
CA MET A 282 5.99 -20.08 -4.22
C MET A 282 4.67 -20.81 -3.93
N VAL A 283 3.56 -20.36 -4.53
CA VAL A 283 2.25 -21.03 -4.44
C VAL A 283 1.93 -21.88 -5.68
N GLY A 284 2.94 -22.15 -6.53
CA GLY A 284 2.86 -23.14 -7.61
C GLY A 284 2.42 -22.59 -8.98
N VAL A 285 2.34 -21.28 -9.16
CA VAL A 285 2.06 -20.68 -10.49
C VAL A 285 3.33 -20.70 -11.33
N ASP A 286 3.21 -21.04 -12.61
CA ASP A 286 4.36 -20.99 -13.52
C ASP A 286 4.86 -19.55 -13.69
N MET A 287 6.17 -19.41 -13.85
CA MET A 287 6.84 -18.11 -13.90
C MET A 287 6.31 -17.19 -15.01
N LYS A 288 5.96 -17.75 -16.17
CA LYS A 288 5.52 -16.97 -17.34
C LYS A 288 4.11 -16.40 -17.11
N SER A 289 3.19 -17.23 -16.62
CA SER A 289 1.83 -16.79 -16.25
C SER A 289 1.86 -15.83 -15.06
N ALA A 290 2.70 -16.10 -14.05
CA ALA A 290 2.87 -15.21 -12.91
C ALA A 290 3.36 -13.82 -13.36
N LEU A 291 4.38 -13.75 -14.22
CA LEU A 291 4.86 -12.48 -14.77
C LEU A 291 3.79 -11.77 -15.61
N ASN A 292 3.09 -12.50 -16.49
CA ASN A 292 2.00 -11.95 -17.32
C ASN A 292 0.90 -11.34 -16.45
N SER A 293 0.44 -12.07 -15.43
CA SER A 293 -0.57 -11.59 -14.49
C SER A 293 -0.11 -10.36 -13.71
N GLY A 294 1.17 -10.28 -13.35
CA GLY A 294 1.76 -9.12 -12.68
C GLY A 294 1.71 -7.86 -13.56
N LEU A 295 2.05 -7.98 -14.84
CA LEU A 295 1.94 -6.87 -15.80
C LEU A 295 0.49 -6.45 -16.04
N VAL A 296 -0.43 -7.40 -16.20
CA VAL A 296 -1.86 -7.11 -16.37
C VAL A 296 -2.41 -6.39 -15.14
N MET A 297 -2.12 -6.90 -13.94
CA MET A 297 -2.53 -6.27 -12.67
C MET A 297 -2.01 -4.84 -12.59
N HIS A 298 -0.71 -4.64 -12.85
CA HIS A 298 -0.10 -3.33 -12.76
C HIS A 298 -0.70 -2.35 -13.78
N PHE A 299 -0.89 -2.78 -15.03
CA PHE A 299 -1.55 -1.99 -16.07
C PHE A 299 -2.96 -1.56 -15.66
N MET A 300 -3.77 -2.48 -15.11
CA MET A 300 -5.13 -2.20 -14.67
C MET A 300 -5.16 -1.19 -13.52
N VAL A 301 -4.29 -1.36 -12.51
CA VAL A 301 -4.20 -0.46 -11.35
C VAL A 301 -3.75 0.94 -11.77
N VAL A 302 -2.74 1.05 -12.64
CA VAL A 302 -2.28 2.34 -13.18
C VAL A 302 -3.40 3.03 -13.96
N SER A 303 -4.10 2.30 -14.83
CA SER A 303 -5.21 2.84 -15.62
C SER A 303 -6.33 3.38 -14.73
N CYS A 304 -6.75 2.62 -13.72
CA CYS A 304 -7.75 3.07 -12.74
C CYS A 304 -7.25 4.30 -11.98
N SER A 305 -5.98 4.34 -11.58
CA SER A 305 -5.39 5.48 -10.89
C SER A 305 -5.38 6.74 -11.75
N ILE A 306 -5.09 6.65 -13.04
CA ILE A 306 -5.12 7.79 -13.95
C ILE A 306 -6.54 8.35 -14.06
N ILE A 307 -7.53 7.48 -14.23
CA ILE A 307 -8.94 7.88 -14.34
C ILE A 307 -9.39 8.60 -13.07
N LEU A 308 -9.17 8.00 -11.90
CA LEU A 308 -9.61 8.59 -10.63
C LEU A 308 -8.87 9.89 -10.28
N ALA A 309 -7.56 9.96 -10.53
CA ALA A 309 -6.80 11.18 -10.32
C ALA A 309 -7.27 12.31 -11.24
N SER A 310 -7.59 12.00 -12.51
CA SER A 310 -8.11 12.98 -13.48
C SER A 310 -9.49 13.49 -13.06
N LEU A 311 -10.39 12.60 -12.66
CA LEU A 311 -11.72 12.98 -12.15
C LEU A 311 -11.63 13.82 -10.87
N GLY A 312 -10.75 13.42 -9.94
CA GLY A 312 -10.53 14.16 -8.70
C GLY A 312 -9.97 15.57 -8.95
N TRP A 313 -9.02 15.70 -9.88
CA TRP A 313 -8.46 17.00 -10.27
C TRP A 313 -9.51 17.93 -10.88
N LEU A 314 -10.35 17.41 -11.80
CA LEU A 314 -11.44 18.18 -12.40
C LEU A 314 -12.46 18.63 -11.33
N GLY A 315 -12.81 17.74 -10.39
CA GLY A 315 -13.69 18.06 -9.27
C GLY A 315 -13.14 19.22 -8.42
N LEU A 316 -11.83 19.23 -8.16
CA LEU A 316 -11.17 20.29 -7.40
C LEU A 316 -11.28 21.66 -8.09
N GLN A 317 -11.03 21.70 -9.41
CA GLN A 317 -11.10 22.95 -10.18
C GLN A 317 -12.51 23.54 -10.18
N LEU A 318 -13.54 22.70 -10.29
CA LEU A 318 -14.95 23.12 -10.24
C LEU A 318 -15.35 23.67 -8.87
N MET A 319 -14.76 23.18 -7.78
CA MET A 319 -15.03 23.67 -6.43
C MET A 319 -14.33 25.01 -6.14
N GLN A 320 -13.11 25.18 -6.64
CA GLN A 320 -12.36 26.43 -6.48
C GLN A 320 -12.99 27.58 -7.27
N GLY A 321 -13.41 27.33 -8.52
CA GLY A 321 -14.11 28.33 -9.34
C GLY A 321 -15.53 28.70 -8.86
N ARG A 322 -16.05 28.10 -7.78
CA ARG A 322 -17.30 28.50 -7.11
C ARG A 322 -17.08 29.33 -5.84
N ARG A 323 -15.83 29.46 -5.37
CA ARG A 323 -15.45 30.23 -4.18
C ARG A 323 -14.87 31.61 -4.52
N ASP A 324 -14.62 31.86 -5.81
CA ASP A 324 -14.27 33.16 -6.39
C ASP A 324 -15.51 33.81 -7.01
#